data_AF-A0A8S2G9C8-F1
#
_entry.id   AF-A0A8S2G9C8-F1
#
_cell.length_a   1.000
_cell.length_b   1.000
_cell.length_c   1.000
_cell.angle_alpha   90.00
_cell.angle_beta   90.00
_cell.angle_gamma   90.00
#
_symmetry.space_group_name_H-M   'P 1'
#
loop_
_entity.id
_entity.type
_entity.pdbx_description
1 polymer ?
#
loop_
_entity_poly.entity_id
_entity_poly.type
_entity_poly.pdbx_seq_one_letter_code
_entity_poly.pdbx_strand_id
1 'polypeptide(L)' 'INDGRIEVFGIYSSFHIAQMQVGLADPFRIGQAQHVKLTLNKRFPVQCDGEPWEQSPCVVEISHFGQAKMLVNGLDQ' A
#
# COMPACT_ATOMS: atom_id res chain seq x y z
N ILE A 1 10.30 7.64 -1.33
CA ILE A 1 9.00 8.09 -1.91
C ILE A 1 9.15 8.66 -3.33
N ASN A 2 10.28 9.30 -3.69
CA ASN A 2 10.42 9.98 -4.98
C ASN A 2 11.01 9.12 -6.13
N ASP A 3 11.12 7.80 -5.95
CA ASP A 3 11.64 6.87 -6.96
C ASP A 3 10.57 6.38 -7.96
N GLY A 4 9.31 6.81 -7.78
CA GLY A 4 8.20 6.56 -8.71
C GLY A 4 7.69 5.12 -8.70
N ARG A 5 7.94 4.39 -7.61
CA ARG A 5 7.55 2.99 -7.44
C ARG A 5 6.60 2.82 -6.26
N ILE A 6 5.69 1.88 -6.42
CA ILE A 6 4.74 1.43 -5.41
C ILE A 6 5.27 0.11 -4.85
N GLU A 7 5.44 0.04 -3.54
CA GLU A 7 5.75 -1.22 -2.85
C GLU A 7 4.45 -1.96 -2.52
N VAL A 8 4.45 -3.28 -2.72
CA VAL A 8 3.29 -4.14 -2.51
C VAL A 8 3.65 -5.19 -1.47
N PHE A 9 2.89 -5.20 -0.37
CA PHE A 9 3.07 -6.11 0.75
C PHE A 9 1.77 -6.87 1.06
N GLY A 10 1.92 -8.13 1.48
CA GLY A 10 0.87 -8.99 1.98
C GLY A 10 0.96 -9.17 3.49
N ILE A 11 -0.20 -9.29 4.13
CA ILE A 11 -0.36 -9.53 5.57
C ILE A 11 -1.34 -10.70 5.72
N TYR A 12 -1.05 -11.61 6.66
CA TYR A 12 -1.79 -12.85 6.83
C TYR A 12 -2.89 -12.75 7.89
N SER A 13 -2.69 -11.96 8.95
CA SER A 13 -3.63 -11.86 10.08
C SER A 13 -3.40 -10.60 10.91
N SER A 14 -4.35 -10.28 11.80
CA SER A 14 -4.18 -9.22 12.80
C SER A 14 -3.04 -9.51 13.78
N PHE A 15 -2.75 -10.78 14.07
CA PHE A 15 -1.59 -11.15 14.88
C PHE A 15 -0.28 -10.86 14.16
N HIS A 16 -0.21 -11.12 12.84
CA HIS A 16 0.95 -10.74 12.03
C HIS A 16 1.19 -9.22 12.10
N ILE A 17 0.13 -8.41 12.05
CA ILE A 17 0.23 -6.95 12.26
C ILE A 17 0.81 -6.61 13.63
N ALA A 18 0.29 -7.22 14.70
CA ALA A 18 0.77 -6.97 16.05
C ALA A 18 2.26 -7.33 16.22
N GLN A 19 2.71 -8.45 15.64
CA GLN A 19 4.12 -8.85 15.67
C GLN A 19 5.02 -7.86 14.89
N MET A 20 4.57 -7.35 13.74
CA MET A 20 5.30 -6.32 12.99
C MET A 20 5.47 -5.04 13.82
N GLN A 21 4.44 -4.63 14.56
CA GLN A 21 4.47 -3.41 15.38
C GLN A 21 5.51 -3.45 16.51
N VAL A 22 5.87 -4.65 16.99
CA VAL A 22 6.90 -4.86 18.02
C VAL A 22 8.23 -5.37 17.45
N GLY A 23 8.38 -5.43 16.12
CA GLY A 23 9.63 -5.84 15.46
C GLY A 23 9.91 -7.35 15.51
N LEU A 24 8.87 -8.18 15.69
CA LEU A 24 8.99 -9.65 15.75
C LEU A 24 8.63 -10.35 14.43
N ALA A 25 8.14 -9.61 13.43
CA ALA A 25 7.80 -10.14 12.11
C ALA A 25 7.99 -9.08 11.03
N ASP A 26 8.16 -9.53 9.79
CA ASP A 26 8.25 -8.70 8.59
C ASP A 26 7.04 -8.94 7.68
N PRO A 27 6.55 -7.91 6.96
CA PRO A 27 5.49 -8.09 5.99
C PRO A 27 5.93 -9.01 4.85
N PHE A 28 4.99 -9.74 4.25
CA PHE A 28 5.30 -10.55 3.08
C PHE A 28 5.48 -9.62 1.86
N ARG A 29 6.72 -9.40 1.43
CA ARG A 29 7.01 -8.53 0.28
C ARG A 29 6.64 -9.23 -1.03
N ILE A 30 5.62 -8.71 -1.70
CA ILE A 30 5.16 -9.22 -3.01
C ILE A 30 6.04 -8.65 -4.12
N GLY A 31 6.40 -7.35 -4.03
CA GLY A 31 7.30 -6.72 -4.97
C GLY A 31 7.14 -5.21 -5.03
N GLN A 32 7.72 -4.62 -6.08
CA GLN A 32 7.68 -3.19 -6.37
C GLN A 32 7.41 -2.96 -7.86
N ALA A 33 6.58 -1.97 -8.19
CA ALA A 33 6.22 -1.66 -9.57
C ALA A 33 5.84 -0.19 -9.76
N GLN A 34 5.93 0.32 -11.01
CA GLN A 34 5.43 1.66 -11.35
C GLN A 34 3.91 1.69 -11.57
N HIS A 35 3.34 0.53 -11.94
CA HIS A 35 1.92 0.34 -12.17
C HIS A 35 1.50 -1.00 -11.56
N VAL A 36 0.44 -1.00 -10.76
CA VAL A 36 -0.11 -2.17 -10.08
C VAL A 36 -1.55 -2.37 -10.51
N LYS A 37 -1.88 -3.60 -10.93
CA LYS A 37 -3.24 -4.00 -11.29
C LYS A 37 -3.73 -5.07 -10.32
N LEU A 38 -4.76 -4.75 -9.55
CA LEU A 38 -5.38 -5.66 -8.60
C LEU A 38 -6.78 -6.06 -9.08
N THR A 39 -7.05 -7.35 -9.20
CA THR A 39 -8.38 -7.86 -9.59
C THR A 39 -9.10 -8.37 -8.35
N LEU A 40 -10.23 -7.73 -8.03
CA LEU A 40 -11.08 -8.08 -6.91
C LEU A 40 -12.28 -8.88 -7.42
N ASN A 41 -12.36 -10.16 -7.03
CA ASN A 41 -13.41 -11.08 -7.49
C ASN A 41 -14.66 -11.11 -6.58
N LYS A 42 -14.62 -10.39 -5.46
CA LYS A 42 -15.70 -10.29 -4.47
C LYS A 42 -15.68 -8.90 -3.83
N ARG A 43 -16.62 -8.63 -2.93
CA ARG A 43 -16.58 -7.42 -2.11
C ARG A 43 -15.42 -7.47 -1.12
N PHE A 44 -14.63 -6.40 -1.04
CA PHE A 44 -13.53 -6.26 -0.10
C PHE A 44 -13.60 -4.90 0.61
N PRO A 45 -13.26 -4.83 1.92
CA PRO A 45 -13.01 -3.56 2.57
C PRO A 45 -11.72 -2.95 2.00
N VAL A 46 -11.77 -1.67 1.63
CA VAL A 46 -10.63 -0.90 1.14
C VAL A 46 -10.53 0.38 1.94
N GLN A 47 -9.31 0.88 2.11
CA GLN A 47 -9.04 2.15 2.77
C GLN A 47 -7.99 2.91 1.96
N CYS A 48 -8.19 4.20 1.78
CA CYS A 48 -7.24 5.11 1.15
C CYS A 48 -7.29 6.45 1.87
N ASP A 49 -6.12 6.98 2.23
CA ASP A 49 -5.95 8.30 2.86
C ASP A 49 -6.92 8.58 4.04
N GLY A 50 -7.22 7.55 4.83
CA GLY A 50 -8.12 7.64 5.99
C GLY A 50 -9.59 7.34 5.72
N GLU A 51 -10.02 7.26 4.46
CA GLU A 51 -11.39 6.98 4.07
C GLU A 51 -11.61 5.48 3.79
N PRO A 52 -12.44 4.76 4.57
CA PRO A 52 -12.78 3.37 4.32
C PRO A 52 -14.04 3.23 3.44
N TRP A 53 -14.07 2.21 2.58
CA TRP A 53 -15.27 1.83 1.82
C TRP A 53 -15.34 0.32 1.54
N GLU A 54 -16.53 -0.17 1.15
CA GLU A 54 -16.69 -1.53 0.62
C GLU A 54 -16.60 -1.50 -0.91
N GLN A 55 -15.54 -2.07 -1.46
CA GLN A 55 -15.32 -2.15 -2.89
C GLN A 55 -16.00 -3.39 -3.48
N SER A 56 -16.92 -3.19 -4.43
CA SER A 56 -17.50 -4.28 -5.24
C SER A 56 -16.47 -4.88 -6.20
N PRO A 57 -16.69 -6.10 -6.74
CA PRO A 57 -15.78 -6.73 -7.69
C PRO A 57 -15.37 -5.77 -8.82
N CYS A 58 -14.07 -5.57 -8.99
CA CYS A 58 -13.52 -4.62 -9.96
C CYS A 58 -12.05 -4.90 -10.23
N VAL A 59 -11.48 -4.15 -11.18
CA VAL A 59 -10.04 -4.01 -11.35
C VAL A 59 -9.64 -2.66 -10.77
N VAL A 60 -8.70 -2.66 -9.83
CA VAL A 60 -8.08 -1.45 -9.28
C VAL A 60 -6.73 -1.28 -9.97
N GLU A 61 -6.54 -0.11 -10.59
CA GLU A 61 -5.27 0.28 -11.21
C GLU A 61 -4.63 1.39 -10.38
N ILE A 62 -3.37 1.18 -9.99
CA ILE A 62 -2.62 2.09 -9.13
C ILE A 62 -1.36 2.50 -9.88
N SER A 63 -1.16 3.80 -10.04
CA SER A 63 0.03 4.40 -10.64
C SER A 63 0.25 5.80 -10.09
N HIS A 64 1.49 6.28 -10.15
CA HIS A 64 1.78 7.67 -9.84
C HIS A 64 1.12 8.59 -10.88
N PHE A 65 0.29 9.53 -10.42
CA PHE A 65 -0.31 10.56 -11.27
C PHE A 65 -0.22 11.92 -10.59
N GLY A 66 0.55 12.83 -11.20
CA GLY A 66 0.88 14.12 -10.59
C GLY A 66 1.85 13.96 -9.41
N GLN A 67 2.91 14.75 -9.38
CA GLN A 67 3.78 14.85 -8.22
C GLN A 67 3.64 16.24 -7.62
N ALA A 68 3.29 16.29 -6.34
CA ALA A 68 3.33 17.52 -5.57
C ALA A 68 4.74 17.73 -5.01
N LYS A 69 5.24 18.97 -5.08
CA LYS A 69 6.46 19.35 -4.36
C LYS A 69 6.11 19.53 -2.89
N MET A 70 6.62 18.64 -2.06
CA MET A 70 6.44 18.68 -0.62
C MET A 70 7.68 19.28 0.04
N LEU A 71 7.49 20.08 1.10
CA LEU A 71 8.59 20.48 1.97
C LEU A 71 9.11 19.25 2.71
N VAL A 72 10.42 19.02 2.67
CA VAL A 72 11.08 17.90 3.35
C VAL A 72 12.09 18.43 4.36
N ASN A 73 12.28 17.70 5.46
CA ASN A 73 13.37 17.98 6.38
C ASN A 73 14.69 17.54 5.73
N GLY A 74 15.71 18.40 5.75
CA GLY A 74 16.99 18.14 5.09
C GLY A 74 17.81 16.98 5.69
N LEU A 75 17.39 16.46 6.84
CA LEU A 75 17.99 15.29 7.50
C LEU A 75 17.38 13.95 7.05
N ASP A 76 16.27 13.95 6.31
CA ASP A 76 15.56 12.74 5.85
C ASP A 76 15.96 12.30 4.42
N GLN A 77 17.18 12.67 3.98
CA GLN A 77 17.78 12.19 2.72
C GLN A 77 18.72 11.01 2.92
#